data_AF-K1WRM2-F1
#
_entry.id   AF-K1WRM2-F1
#
_cell.length_a   1.000
_cell.length_b   1.000
_cell.length_c   1.000
_cell.angle_alpha   90.00
_cell.angle_beta   90.00
_cell.angle_gamma   90.00
#
_symmetry.space_group_name_H-M   'P 1'
#
loop_
_entity.id
_entity.type
_entity.pdbx_description
1 polymer ?
#
loop_
_entity_poly.entity_id
_entity_poly.type
_entity_poly.pdbx_seq_one_letter_code
_entity_poly.pdbx_strand_id
1 'polypeptide(L)'
;MYLLSALLRPLPFSLSFLSPVLVLLLTLPLVPSVLAIPASEQFALSTQTQASACFIKCHNEFCDIHDMPGNTKNFPSAITINCGLARIMPRCLAVTCVSAPDVAYAVEYGRHFCARAGVPDVKFEMPERFLLSEGGAYYNDSIASSANRRTPALAAVLAAGTLALLV
;
A
#
# COMPACT_ATOMS: atom_id res chain seq x y z
N MET A 1 12.95 62.55 -22.18
CA MET A 1 13.12 61.09 -22.39
C MET A 1 14.16 60.54 -21.40
N TYR A 2 13.81 60.51 -20.11
CA TYR A 2 14.65 59.98 -19.03
C TYR A 2 13.73 59.15 -18.13
N LEU A 3 13.68 57.82 -18.30
CA LEU A 3 13.07 56.88 -17.35
C LEU A 3 13.14 55.43 -17.90
N LEU A 4 14.34 54.91 -18.20
CA LEU A 4 14.47 53.48 -18.53
C LEU A 4 15.93 53.00 -18.41
N SER A 5 16.54 53.14 -17.23
CA SER A 5 17.89 52.58 -17.00
C SER A 5 18.19 52.11 -15.56
N ALA A 6 17.18 51.97 -14.69
CA ALA A 6 17.41 51.72 -13.26
C ALA A 6 16.98 50.32 -12.74
N LEU A 7 16.79 49.31 -13.60
CA LEU A 7 16.26 47.99 -13.18
C LEU A 7 17.16 46.78 -13.46
N LEU A 8 18.42 46.98 -13.86
CA LEU A 8 19.40 45.88 -13.90
C LEU A 8 20.55 46.17 -12.94
N ARG A 9 20.31 45.93 -11.64
CA ARG A 9 21.40 45.63 -10.70
C ARG A 9 21.59 44.11 -10.70
N PRO A 10 22.80 43.59 -11.00
CA PRO A 10 23.10 42.19 -10.71
C PRO A 10 23.15 42.04 -9.19
N LEU A 11 22.24 41.24 -8.64
CA LEU A 11 22.34 40.76 -7.27
C LEU A 11 23.58 39.84 -7.20
N PRO A 12 24.53 40.07 -6.27
CA PRO A 12 25.60 39.12 -6.03
C PRO A 12 25.00 37.94 -5.25
N PHE A 13 24.33 37.02 -5.95
CA PHE A 13 23.92 35.75 -5.37
C PHE A 13 25.13 34.83 -5.33
N SER A 14 25.98 35.03 -4.32
CA SER A 14 26.87 33.97 -3.82
C SER A 14 26.00 32.86 -3.23
N LEU A 15 25.60 31.91 -4.08
CA LEU A 15 24.81 30.70 -3.77
C LEU A 15 25.57 29.66 -2.92
N SER A 16 26.75 29.99 -2.39
CA SER A 16 27.71 29.02 -1.85
C SER A 16 27.46 28.59 -0.39
N PHE A 17 26.38 29.04 0.26
CA PHE A 17 26.09 28.70 1.67
C PHE A 17 24.61 28.42 1.94
N LEU A 18 23.88 27.84 0.97
CA LEU A 18 22.64 27.16 1.33
C LEU A 18 23.04 25.92 2.14
N SER A 19 22.96 26.05 3.46
CA SER A 19 23.21 24.94 4.40
C SER A 19 22.55 23.66 3.87
N PRO A 20 23.25 22.52 3.84
CA PRO A 20 22.68 21.25 3.36
C PRO A 20 21.39 20.89 4.12
N VAL A 21 21.24 21.38 5.36
CA VAL A 21 20.02 21.27 6.17
C VAL A 21 18.85 22.05 5.56
N LEU A 22 19.10 23.24 5.02
CA LEU A 22 18.07 24.08 4.39
C LEU A 22 17.64 23.48 3.04
N VAL A 23 18.58 22.92 2.27
CA VAL A 23 18.27 22.17 1.04
C VAL A 23 17.44 20.92 1.37
N LEU A 24 17.83 20.15 2.40
CA LEU A 24 17.08 18.99 2.86
C LEU A 24 15.66 19.36 3.30
N LEU A 25 15.51 20.40 4.12
CA LEU A 25 14.20 20.90 4.59
C LEU A 25 13.32 21.43 3.46
N LEU A 26 13.90 22.05 2.43
CA LEU A 26 13.19 22.53 1.24
C LEU A 26 12.78 21.38 0.30
N THR A 27 13.52 20.27 0.30
CA THR A 27 13.19 19.07 -0.49
C THR A 27 12.26 18.08 0.22
N LEU A 28 12.17 18.12 1.56
CA LEU A 28 11.24 17.29 2.35
C LEU A 28 9.77 17.36 1.89
N PRO A 29 9.18 18.53 1.57
CA PRO A 29 7.81 18.61 1.08
C PRO A 29 7.65 18.16 -0.40
N LEU A 30 8.75 17.96 -1.13
CA LEU A 30 8.73 17.33 -2.47
C LEU A 30 8.84 15.81 -2.40
N VAL A 31 9.12 15.23 -1.23
CA VAL A 31 8.97 13.78 -1.04
C VAL A 31 7.47 13.51 -1.12
N PRO A 32 6.97 12.75 -2.11
CA PRO A 32 5.56 12.43 -2.17
C PRO A 32 5.19 11.75 -0.85
N SER A 33 4.25 12.34 -0.11
CA SER A 33 3.67 11.82 1.13
C SER A 33 2.88 10.51 0.95
N VAL A 34 3.11 9.82 -0.16
CA VAL A 34 2.42 8.62 -0.60
C VAL A 34 3.45 7.49 -0.74
N LEU A 35 4.33 7.35 0.25
CA LEU A 35 4.85 6.04 0.57
C LEU A 35 3.76 5.33 1.36
N ALA A 36 2.68 4.99 0.67
CA ALA A 36 1.71 4.09 1.24
C ALA A 36 2.47 2.80 1.57
N ILE A 37 2.33 2.29 2.79
CA ILE A 37 2.96 1.08 3.28
C ILE A 37 1.86 0.01 3.36
N PRO A 38 2.09 -1.24 2.91
CA PRO A 38 1.09 -2.30 3.03
C PRO A 38 0.78 -2.56 4.50
N ALA A 39 -0.45 -3.01 4.79
CA ALA A 39 -0.89 -3.24 6.16
C ALA A 39 0.01 -4.27 6.87
N SER A 40 0.43 -5.32 6.16
CA SER A 40 1.41 -6.28 6.66
C SER A 40 2.68 -5.65 7.21
N GLU A 41 3.29 -4.68 6.51
CA GLU A 41 4.52 -4.04 6.96
C GLU A 41 4.29 -3.04 8.09
N GLN A 42 3.17 -2.30 8.06
CA GLN A 42 2.83 -1.35 9.14
C GLN A 42 2.75 -2.03 10.51
N PHE A 43 2.29 -3.28 10.54
CA PHE A 43 2.09 -4.05 11.77
C PHE A 43 3.11 -5.19 11.95
N ALA A 44 4.17 -5.24 11.14
CA ALA A 44 5.19 -6.29 11.15
C ALA A 44 4.60 -7.72 11.07
N LEU A 45 3.54 -7.86 10.28
CA LEU A 45 2.85 -9.11 10.03
C LEU A 45 3.35 -9.77 8.74
N SER A 46 3.30 -11.10 8.70
CA SER A 46 3.69 -11.88 7.53
C SER A 46 2.49 -12.63 6.94
N THR A 47 2.13 -12.28 5.71
CA THR A 47 1.07 -12.99 4.96
C THR A 47 1.43 -14.45 4.62
N GLN A 48 2.69 -14.85 4.83
CA GLN A 48 3.16 -16.22 4.65
C GLN A 48 2.95 -17.09 5.87
N THR A 49 3.18 -16.53 7.07
CA THR A 49 3.26 -17.30 8.32
C THR A 49 2.15 -16.96 9.32
N GLN A 50 1.44 -15.85 9.13
CA GLN A 50 0.40 -15.37 10.04
C GLN A 50 -0.90 -15.17 9.27
N ALA A 51 -1.83 -16.11 9.44
CA ALA A 51 -3.14 -16.02 8.81
C ALA A 51 -3.95 -14.85 9.39
N SER A 52 -4.63 -14.09 8.53
CA SER A 52 -5.63 -13.11 8.99
C SER A 52 -6.81 -13.84 9.63
N ALA A 53 -7.11 -13.51 10.89
CA ALA A 53 -8.19 -14.15 11.64
C ALA A 53 -9.56 -13.89 11.01
N CYS A 54 -9.86 -12.65 10.60
CA CYS A 54 -11.14 -12.34 9.95
C CYS A 54 -11.24 -12.95 8.55
N PHE A 55 -10.14 -13.07 7.80
CA PHE A 55 -10.14 -13.82 6.54
C PHE A 55 -10.50 -15.29 6.76
N ILE A 56 -9.84 -15.97 7.70
CA ILE A 56 -10.11 -17.38 8.00
C ILE A 56 -11.55 -17.59 8.45
N LYS A 57 -12.06 -16.70 9.31
CA LYS A 57 -13.46 -16.75 9.75
C LYS A 57 -14.43 -16.68 8.58
N CYS A 58 -14.29 -15.65 7.73
CA CYS A 58 -15.13 -15.47 6.55
C CYS A 58 -15.00 -16.63 5.55
N HIS A 59 -13.78 -17.14 5.36
CA HIS A 59 -13.49 -18.24 4.46
C HIS A 59 -14.18 -19.53 4.91
N ASN A 60 -14.03 -19.89 6.19
CA ASN A 60 -14.61 -21.11 6.73
C ASN A 60 -16.14 -21.04 6.72
N GLU A 61 -16.74 -19.93 7.14
CA GLU A 61 -18.19 -19.75 7.12
C GLU A 61 -18.76 -19.96 5.71
N PHE A 62 -18.08 -19.44 4.69
CA PHE A 62 -18.50 -19.65 3.31
C PHE A 62 -18.31 -21.10 2.83
N CYS A 63 -17.16 -21.70 3.12
CA CYS A 63 -16.87 -23.08 2.70
C CYS A 63 -17.78 -24.10 3.37
N ASP A 64 -18.15 -23.87 4.62
CA ASP A 64 -19.01 -24.75 5.41
C ASP A 64 -20.46 -24.66 4.91
N ILE A 65 -20.97 -23.47 4.62
CA ILE A 65 -22.34 -23.27 4.10
C ILE A 65 -22.51 -23.88 2.70
N HIS A 66 -21.47 -23.83 1.87
CA HIS A 66 -21.53 -24.24 0.46
C HIS A 66 -20.89 -25.60 0.17
N ASP A 67 -20.48 -26.34 1.20
CA ASP A 67 -19.81 -27.65 1.10
C ASP A 67 -18.71 -27.68 0.02
N MET A 68 -17.80 -26.70 0.08
CA MET A 68 -16.86 -26.51 -1.01
C MET A 68 -15.83 -27.65 -1.12
N PRO A 69 -15.55 -28.14 -2.34
CA PRO A 69 -14.58 -29.20 -2.54
C PRO A 69 -13.18 -28.70 -2.16
N GLY A 70 -12.52 -29.43 -1.26
CA GLY A 70 -11.22 -29.03 -0.73
C GLY A 70 -11.29 -28.06 0.45
N ASN A 71 -12.46 -27.89 1.09
CA ASN A 71 -12.56 -27.23 2.39
C ASN A 71 -11.55 -27.83 3.38
N THR A 72 -10.90 -26.99 4.19
CA THR A 72 -9.79 -27.33 5.11
C THR A 72 -8.53 -27.90 4.46
N LYS A 73 -8.45 -28.02 3.13
CA LYS A 73 -7.26 -28.51 2.42
C LYS A 73 -6.39 -27.36 1.95
N ASN A 74 -5.08 -27.58 1.96
CA ASN A 74 -4.08 -26.55 1.65
C ASN A 74 -3.13 -26.96 0.50
N PHE A 75 -3.54 -27.92 -0.34
CA PHE A 75 -2.82 -28.24 -1.57
C PHE A 75 -3.26 -27.29 -2.71
N PRO A 76 -2.40 -27.00 -3.72
CA PRO A 76 -2.65 -25.94 -4.69
C PRO A 76 -4.00 -26.00 -5.43
N SER A 77 -4.50 -27.18 -5.79
CA SER A 77 -5.79 -27.31 -6.48
C SER A 77 -6.99 -26.93 -5.61
N ALA A 78 -6.98 -27.25 -4.31
CA ALA A 78 -8.02 -26.81 -3.38
C ALA A 78 -7.98 -25.29 -3.15
N ILE A 79 -6.77 -24.72 -2.99
CA ILE A 79 -6.59 -23.27 -2.88
C ILE A 79 -7.11 -22.56 -4.13
N THR A 80 -6.86 -23.10 -5.32
CA THR A 80 -7.34 -22.53 -6.59
C THR A 80 -8.87 -22.43 -6.62
N ILE A 81 -9.58 -23.46 -6.15
CA ILE A 81 -11.04 -23.44 -6.03
C ILE A 81 -11.47 -22.33 -5.05
N ASN A 82 -10.83 -22.27 -3.88
CA ASN A 82 -11.11 -21.29 -2.84
C ASN A 82 -10.88 -19.85 -3.28
N CYS A 83 -9.95 -19.60 -4.22
CA CYS A 83 -9.73 -18.29 -4.81
C CYS A 83 -10.92 -17.76 -5.61
N GLY A 84 -11.83 -18.64 -6.05
CA GLY A 84 -13.11 -18.25 -6.64
C GLY A 84 -13.99 -17.43 -5.69
N LEU A 85 -13.78 -17.53 -4.37
CA LEU A 85 -14.52 -16.78 -3.37
C LEU A 85 -14.15 -15.29 -3.30
N ALA A 86 -13.10 -14.85 -4.01
CA ALA A 86 -12.62 -13.46 -3.93
C ALA A 86 -13.70 -12.42 -4.30
N ARG A 87 -14.73 -12.82 -5.06
CA ARG A 87 -15.88 -11.95 -5.40
C ARG A 87 -16.88 -11.77 -4.26
N ILE A 88 -16.91 -12.69 -3.28
CA ILE A 88 -17.92 -12.71 -2.22
C ILE A 88 -17.31 -12.38 -0.86
N MET A 89 -16.07 -12.84 -0.61
CA MET A 89 -15.30 -12.56 0.59
C MET A 89 -15.32 -11.08 1.02
N PRO A 90 -15.16 -10.07 0.14
CA PRO A 90 -15.09 -8.67 0.55
C PRO A 90 -16.31 -8.18 1.33
N ARG A 91 -17.49 -8.76 1.09
CA ARG A 91 -18.71 -8.42 1.83
C ARG A 91 -18.64 -8.87 3.29
N CYS A 92 -18.09 -10.07 3.52
CA CYS A 92 -17.86 -10.59 4.87
C CYS A 92 -16.73 -9.83 5.56
N LEU A 93 -15.60 -9.58 4.86
CA LEU A 93 -14.47 -8.84 5.42
C LEU A 93 -14.89 -7.46 5.92
N ALA A 94 -15.72 -6.75 5.15
CA ALA A 94 -16.23 -5.42 5.50
C ALA A 94 -17.09 -5.37 6.79
N VAL A 95 -17.62 -6.51 7.25
CA VAL A 95 -18.48 -6.58 8.45
C VAL A 95 -17.86 -7.36 9.59
N THR A 96 -16.93 -8.26 9.30
CA THR A 96 -16.34 -9.18 10.29
C THR A 96 -14.99 -8.71 10.81
N CYS A 97 -14.18 -8.05 9.98
CA CYS A 97 -12.90 -7.52 10.44
C CYS A 97 -13.14 -6.32 11.38
N VAL A 98 -12.28 -6.18 12.39
CA VAL A 98 -12.52 -5.24 13.51
C VAL A 98 -12.22 -3.79 13.11
N SER A 99 -11.34 -3.59 12.13
CA SER A 99 -10.86 -2.27 11.73
C SER A 99 -10.42 -2.24 10.26
N ALA A 100 -10.24 -1.04 9.70
CA ALA A 100 -9.73 -0.90 8.33
C ALA A 100 -8.33 -1.51 8.11
N PRO A 101 -7.36 -1.40 9.04
CA PRO A 101 -6.12 -2.17 8.98
C PRO A 101 -6.33 -3.69 8.90
N ASP A 102 -7.26 -4.22 9.67
CA ASP A 102 -7.57 -5.65 9.68
C ASP A 102 -8.18 -6.10 8.34
N VAL A 103 -9.05 -5.28 7.74
CA VAL A 103 -9.56 -5.49 6.37
C VAL A 103 -8.42 -5.47 5.34
N ALA A 104 -7.54 -4.47 5.40
CA ALA A 104 -6.43 -4.33 4.47
C ALA A 104 -5.49 -5.55 4.56
N TYR A 105 -5.12 -5.96 5.79
CA TYR A 105 -4.31 -7.14 6.03
C TYR A 105 -5.00 -8.43 5.56
N ALA A 106 -6.31 -8.57 5.77
CA ALA A 106 -7.08 -9.71 5.28
C ALA A 106 -7.06 -9.82 3.75
N VAL A 107 -7.16 -8.68 3.04
CA VAL A 107 -7.06 -8.65 1.58
C VAL A 107 -5.64 -8.98 1.10
N GLU A 108 -4.61 -8.45 1.76
CA GLU A 108 -3.21 -8.79 1.46
C GLU A 108 -2.93 -10.29 1.67
N TYR A 109 -3.39 -10.83 2.80
CA TYR A 109 -3.31 -12.25 3.09
C TYR A 109 -4.06 -13.08 2.03
N GLY A 110 -5.28 -12.69 1.65
CA GLY A 110 -6.07 -13.39 0.63
C GLY A 110 -5.40 -13.41 -0.75
N ARG A 111 -4.80 -12.30 -1.17
CA ARG A 111 -4.01 -12.24 -2.42
C ARG A 111 -2.81 -13.18 -2.37
N HIS A 112 -2.07 -13.15 -1.26
CA HIS A 112 -0.93 -14.03 -1.07
C HIS A 112 -1.35 -15.51 -0.98
N PHE A 113 -2.46 -15.80 -0.31
CA PHE A 113 -3.06 -17.13 -0.23
C PHE A 113 -3.29 -17.72 -1.63
N CYS A 114 -3.86 -16.92 -2.54
CA CYS A 114 -4.09 -17.31 -3.93
C CYS A 114 -2.82 -17.38 -4.78
N ALA A 115 -1.88 -16.47 -4.56
CA ALA A 115 -0.59 -16.50 -5.24
C ALA A 115 0.18 -17.81 -5.01
N ARG A 116 0.08 -18.41 -3.81
CA ARG A 116 0.69 -19.72 -3.50
C ARG A 116 0.18 -20.87 -4.37
N ALA A 117 -1.00 -20.73 -4.96
CA ALA A 117 -1.58 -21.71 -5.88
C ALA A 117 -1.38 -21.33 -7.36
N GLY A 118 -0.58 -20.31 -7.67
CA GLY A 118 -0.37 -19.83 -9.03
C GLY A 118 -1.48 -18.90 -9.53
N VAL A 119 -2.29 -18.31 -8.64
CA VAL A 119 -3.34 -17.34 -8.98
C VAL A 119 -3.00 -15.96 -8.38
N PRO A 120 -1.97 -15.26 -8.87
CA PRO A 120 -1.46 -14.03 -8.24
C PRO A 120 -2.38 -12.81 -8.40
N ASP A 121 -3.18 -12.75 -9.47
CA ASP A 121 -3.95 -11.55 -9.86
C ASP A 121 -5.39 -11.54 -9.35
N VAL A 122 -5.64 -12.17 -8.20
CA VAL A 122 -6.96 -12.17 -7.56
C VAL A 122 -7.30 -10.77 -7.03
N LYS A 123 -8.50 -10.29 -7.40
CA LYS A 123 -9.04 -9.02 -6.92
C LYS A 123 -10.10 -9.26 -5.86
N PHE A 124 -9.90 -8.65 -4.70
CA PHE A 124 -10.90 -8.51 -3.63
C PHE A 124 -11.47 -7.10 -3.71
N GLU A 125 -12.60 -6.95 -4.39
CA GLU A 125 -13.25 -5.65 -4.58
C GLU A 125 -14.14 -5.35 -3.38
N MET A 126 -13.72 -4.40 -2.54
CA MET A 126 -14.49 -4.01 -1.36
C MET A 126 -15.83 -3.36 -1.76
N PRO A 127 -16.90 -3.62 -1.00
CA PRO A 127 -18.20 -3.03 -1.27
C PRO A 127 -18.14 -1.51 -1.10
N GLU A 128 -18.84 -0.79 -1.97
CA GLU A 128 -18.86 0.68 -2.02
C GLU A 128 -19.16 1.32 -0.66
N ARG A 129 -20.10 0.75 0.10
CA ARG A 129 -20.44 1.22 1.46
C ARG A 129 -19.24 1.28 2.41
N PHE A 130 -18.28 0.35 2.27
CA PHE A 130 -17.07 0.34 3.09
C PHE A 130 -16.08 1.38 2.56
N LEU A 131 -15.94 1.48 1.24
CA LEU A 131 -15.06 2.45 0.60
C LEU A 131 -15.45 3.91 0.89
N LEU A 132 -16.75 4.18 1.07
CA LEU A 132 -17.28 5.49 1.45
C LEU A 132 -17.23 5.75 2.97
N SER A 133 -16.83 4.78 3.78
CA SER A 133 -16.68 4.95 5.23
C SER A 133 -15.32 5.53 5.60
N GLU A 134 -15.15 5.96 6.86
CA GLU A 134 -13.85 6.37 7.40
C GLU A 134 -12.77 5.29 7.23
N GLY A 135 -13.17 4.02 7.35
CA GLY A 135 -12.26 2.89 7.12
C GLY A 135 -11.84 2.70 5.66
N GLY A 136 -12.67 3.15 4.71
CA GLY A 136 -12.40 3.08 3.29
C GLY A 136 -11.22 3.97 2.86
N ALA A 137 -11.07 5.14 3.49
CA ALA A 137 -9.96 6.05 3.22
C ALA A 137 -8.60 5.38 3.54
N TYR A 138 -8.47 4.82 4.75
CA TYR A 138 -7.28 4.07 5.14
C TYR A 138 -7.02 2.85 4.23
N TYR A 139 -8.09 2.10 3.90
CA TYR A 139 -7.98 0.92 3.04
C TYR A 139 -7.43 1.26 1.65
N ASN A 140 -7.92 2.35 1.04
CA ASN A 140 -7.48 2.77 -0.29
C ASN A 140 -5.99 3.13 -0.30
N ASP A 141 -5.53 3.87 0.72
CA ASP A 141 -4.12 4.23 0.85
C ASP A 141 -3.26 2.96 1.00
N SER A 142 -3.61 2.08 1.95
CA SER A 142 -2.84 0.85 2.21
C SER A 142 -2.82 -0.13 1.03
N ILE A 143 -3.91 -0.28 0.26
CA ILE A 143 -3.95 -1.20 -0.89
C ILE A 143 -3.32 -0.61 -2.15
N ALA A 144 -3.35 0.72 -2.33
CA ALA A 144 -2.63 1.39 -3.40
C ALA A 144 -1.10 1.17 -3.28
N SER A 145 -0.58 1.06 -2.06
CA SER A 145 0.80 0.64 -1.78
C SER A 145 1.13 -0.73 -2.35
N SER A 146 0.30 -1.73 -2.03
CA SER A 146 0.58 -3.11 -2.36
C SER A 146 0.51 -3.36 -3.88
N ALA A 147 -0.22 -2.51 -4.62
CA ALA A 147 -0.34 -2.57 -6.07
C ALA A 147 0.86 -1.96 -6.84
N ASN A 148 1.66 -1.08 -6.23
CA ASN A 148 2.65 -0.27 -6.95
C ASN A 148 4.12 -0.50 -6.53
N ARG A 149 4.48 -1.70 -6.08
CA ARG A 149 5.89 -2.07 -5.79
C ARG A 149 6.75 -2.26 -7.04
N ARG A 150 6.82 -1.23 -7.88
CA ARG A 150 7.86 -1.00 -8.89
C ARG A 150 8.29 0.46 -8.87
N THR A 151 8.74 0.98 -7.72
CA THR A 151 9.49 2.25 -7.73
C THR A 151 10.64 2.23 -6.71
N PRO A 152 11.90 2.40 -7.17
CA PRO A 152 13.08 2.54 -6.33
C PRO A 152 13.20 3.99 -5.81
N ALA A 153 12.09 4.59 -5.39
CA ALA A 153 12.03 6.02 -5.07
C ALA A 153 12.93 6.39 -3.86
N LEU A 154 13.06 5.48 -2.89
CA LEU A 154 13.90 5.71 -1.71
C LEU A 154 15.41 5.67 -2.06
N ALA A 155 15.81 4.84 -3.01
CA ALA A 155 17.20 4.76 -3.47
C ALA A 155 17.61 6.01 -4.25
N ALA A 156 16.68 6.61 -5.02
CA ALA A 156 16.91 7.86 -5.73
C ALA A 156 17.06 9.07 -4.78
N VAL A 157 16.28 9.12 -3.70
CA VAL A 157 16.38 10.19 -2.68
C VAL A 157 17.67 10.10 -1.88
N LEU A 158 18.09 8.89 -1.50
CA LEU A 158 19.36 8.66 -0.81
C LEU A 158 20.58 8.99 -1.69
N ALA A 159 20.53 8.65 -2.98
CA ALA A 159 21.60 8.98 -3.94
C ALA A 159 21.71 10.49 -4.22
N ALA A 160 20.59 11.21 -4.25
CA ALA A 160 20.61 12.67 -4.39
C ALA A 160 21.14 13.38 -3.12
N GLY A 161 20.82 12.84 -1.94
CA GLY A 161 21.32 13.36 -0.66
C GLY A 161 22.82 13.17 -0.46
N THR A 162 23.40 12.05 -0.90
CA THR A 162 24.85 11.81 -0.78
C THR A 162 25.66 12.66 -1.76
N LEU A 163 25.14 12.93 -2.97
CA LEU A 163 25.79 13.84 -3.92
C LEU A 163 25.82 15.30 -3.43
N ALA A 164 24.81 15.74 -2.68
CA ALA A 164 24.77 17.09 -2.11
C ALA A 164 25.69 17.29 -0.89
N LEU A 165 26.21 16.21 -0.30
CA LEU A 165 27.15 16.23 0.83
C LEU A 165 28.62 16.06 0.40
N LEU A 166 28.87 15.72 -0.87
CA LEU A 166 30.19 15.45 -1.45
C LEU A 166 30.72 16.58 -2.36
N VAL A 167 29.95 17.65 -2.55
CA VAL A 167 30.33 18.89 -3.28
C VAL A 167 30.42 20.03 -2.29
#